data_AF-A0A2N2P1R4-F1
#
_entry.id   AF-A0A2N2P1R4-F1
#
_cell.length_a   1.000
_cell.length_b   1.000
_cell.length_c   1.000
_cell.angle_alpha   90.00
_cell.angle_beta   90.00
_cell.angle_gamma   90.00
#
_symmetry.space_group_name_H-M   'P 1'
#
loop_
_entity.id
_entity.type
_entity.pdbx_description
1 polymer ?
#
loop_
_entity_poly.entity_id
_entity_poly.type
_entity_poly.pdbx_seq_one_letter_code
_entity_poly.pdbx_strand_id
1 'polypeptide(L)'
;MTQNNDKQPSGIGNFFRGLLRLIIAILIGLIIGAALYAAGAYLFSEAIIPTQQNTVALSHIDQRVNEQWVLLQQRNDSLEKRLSNLEVQYTQDLDRITELSAVQEEITRKLETLITDIGNLNRKLENAEKALAALEKNQTSLSEEQLGLQKNLDELEIDALIQPIYLDVQTIKTMQQINRSRLYLLQDNYGSAKTELELASTMLANLITKASFKEQDLLLLWRARLDLAISNLPAHPELANDDLEILWSMMSNGLLTQPTPSPETIIETPQDEAQPTGTPTPAGTPEPTPIPTATP
;
A
#
# COMPACT_ATOMS: atom_id res chain seq x y z
N MET A 1 -153.72 96.57 -49.81
CA MET A 1 -153.03 97.23 -50.93
C MET A 1 -151.68 96.51 -51.05
N THR A 2 -151.29 95.80 -52.11
CA THR A 2 -151.66 95.86 -53.55
C THR A 2 -151.04 94.65 -54.31
N GLN A 3 -151.85 93.98 -55.14
CA GLN A 3 -151.63 93.43 -56.52
C GLN A 3 -150.50 92.40 -56.83
N ASN A 4 -150.87 91.21 -57.39
CA ASN A 4 -150.89 90.76 -58.83
C ASN A 4 -149.48 90.56 -59.45
N ASN A 5 -149.13 89.57 -60.29
CA ASN A 5 -149.88 88.68 -61.20
C ASN A 5 -148.96 87.53 -61.74
N ASP A 6 -149.59 86.50 -62.31
CA ASP A 6 -149.13 85.21 -62.89
C ASP A 6 -148.04 85.18 -63.99
N LYS A 7 -147.35 84.01 -64.12
CA LYS A 7 -147.41 83.07 -65.30
C LYS A 7 -146.45 81.85 -65.22
N GLN A 8 -146.97 80.66 -65.58
CA GLN A 8 -146.35 79.31 -65.80
C GLN A 8 -145.55 79.19 -67.15
N PRO A 9 -145.09 77.99 -67.64
CA PRO A 9 -144.34 76.82 -67.08
C PRO A 9 -143.15 76.34 -67.99
N SER A 10 -142.33 75.34 -67.56
CA SER A 10 -141.62 74.36 -68.45
C SER A 10 -140.89 73.25 -67.66
N GLY A 11 -141.26 71.98 -67.86
CA GLY A 11 -140.89 70.82 -67.02
C GLY A 11 -139.89 69.80 -67.60
N ILE A 12 -139.11 70.10 -68.64
CA ILE A 12 -138.24 69.11 -69.32
C ILE A 12 -136.72 69.32 -69.11
N GLY A 13 -136.28 70.51 -68.68
CA GLY A 13 -134.85 70.80 -68.49
C GLY A 13 -134.18 70.12 -67.28
N ASN A 14 -134.94 69.74 -66.26
CA ASN A 14 -134.37 69.20 -65.02
C ASN A 14 -133.99 67.70 -65.09
N PHE A 15 -134.54 66.94 -66.04
CA PHE A 15 -134.27 65.50 -66.15
C PHE A 15 -132.89 65.20 -66.78
N PHE A 16 -132.51 65.90 -67.85
CA PHE A 16 -131.19 65.75 -68.49
C PHE A 16 -130.03 66.20 -67.59
N ARG A 17 -130.26 67.21 -66.74
CA ARG A 17 -129.25 67.71 -65.79
C ARG A 17 -128.93 66.67 -64.71
N GLY A 18 -129.90 65.84 -64.33
CA GLY A 18 -129.71 64.72 -63.41
C GLY A 18 -128.87 63.58 -64.01
N LEU A 19 -129.17 63.19 -65.26
CA LEU A 19 -128.47 62.08 -65.93
C LEU A 19 -126.98 62.38 -66.20
N LEU A 20 -126.67 63.60 -66.64
CA LEU A 20 -125.28 64.03 -66.88
C LEU A 20 -124.45 64.00 -65.59
N ARG A 21 -125.05 64.42 -64.46
CA ARG A 21 -124.36 64.45 -63.16
C ARG A 21 -124.03 63.04 -62.65
N LEU A 22 -124.86 62.04 -62.97
CA LEU A 22 -124.64 60.64 -62.61
C LEU A 22 -123.52 60.00 -63.44
N ILE A 23 -123.46 60.25 -64.75
CA ILE A 23 -122.39 59.73 -65.62
C ILE A 23 -121.02 60.29 -65.17
N ILE A 24 -120.95 61.60 -64.88
CA ILE A 24 -119.72 62.23 -64.40
C ILE A 24 -119.27 61.62 -63.06
N ALA A 25 -120.20 61.36 -62.14
CA ALA A 25 -119.87 60.73 -60.86
C ALA A 25 -119.28 59.32 -61.03
N ILE A 26 -119.83 58.51 -61.96
CA ILE A 26 -119.29 57.18 -62.28
C ILE A 26 -117.89 57.28 -62.89
N LEU A 27 -117.69 58.21 -63.82
CA LEU A 27 -116.41 58.41 -64.51
C LEU A 27 -115.30 58.84 -63.53
N ILE A 28 -115.63 59.75 -62.61
CA ILE A 28 -114.72 60.15 -61.52
C ILE A 28 -114.42 58.95 -60.60
N GLY A 29 -115.43 58.16 -60.24
CA GLY A 29 -115.22 56.94 -59.45
C GLY A 29 -114.28 55.94 -60.13
N LEU A 30 -114.39 55.77 -61.46
CA LEU A 30 -113.55 54.88 -62.25
C LEU A 30 -112.10 55.39 -62.35
N ILE A 31 -111.90 56.69 -62.56
CA ILE A 31 -110.57 57.31 -62.60
C ILE A 31 -109.89 57.19 -61.23
N ILE A 32 -110.61 57.46 -60.15
CA ILE A 32 -110.09 57.33 -58.79
C ILE A 32 -109.74 55.87 -58.49
N GLY A 33 -110.59 54.92 -58.89
CA GLY A 33 -110.33 53.49 -58.73
C GLY A 33 -109.08 53.03 -59.49
N ALA A 34 -108.90 53.46 -60.74
CA ALA A 34 -107.73 53.14 -61.55
C ALA A 34 -106.44 53.79 -60.99
N ALA A 35 -106.53 55.04 -60.53
CA ALA A 35 -105.41 55.74 -59.91
C ALA A 35 -104.98 55.09 -58.59
N LEU A 36 -105.93 54.66 -57.75
CA LEU A 36 -105.65 53.92 -56.52
C LEU A 36 -105.00 52.55 -56.80
N TYR A 37 -105.48 51.83 -57.81
CA TYR A 37 -104.89 50.54 -58.20
C TYR A 37 -103.46 50.71 -58.73
N ALA A 38 -103.22 51.69 -59.60
CA ALA A 38 -101.90 51.98 -60.14
C ALA A 38 -100.91 52.46 -59.05
N ALA A 39 -101.38 53.31 -58.12
CA ALA A 39 -100.59 53.74 -56.97
C ALA A 39 -100.25 52.56 -56.04
N GLY A 40 -101.20 51.66 -55.81
CA GLY A 40 -100.95 50.40 -55.09
C GLY A 40 -99.90 49.55 -55.79
N ALA A 41 -100.05 49.28 -57.08
CA ALA A 41 -99.12 48.45 -57.84
C ALA A 41 -97.69 49.01 -57.87
N TYR A 42 -97.54 50.34 -58.02
CA TYR A 42 -96.22 51.00 -58.05
C TYR A 42 -95.51 50.93 -56.69
N LEU A 43 -96.23 51.18 -55.59
CA LEU A 43 -95.69 51.05 -54.23
C LEU A 43 -95.29 49.61 -53.89
N PHE A 44 -96.03 48.61 -54.38
CA PHE A 44 -95.69 47.21 -54.21
C PHE A 44 -94.40 46.81 -54.97
N SER A 45 -94.17 47.35 -56.18
CA SER A 45 -92.94 47.05 -56.94
C SER A 45 -91.68 47.69 -56.35
N GLU A 46 -91.78 48.90 -55.78
CA GLU A 46 -90.61 49.64 -55.27
C GLU A 46 -90.19 49.19 -53.86
N ALA A 47 -91.14 48.72 -53.03
CA ALA A 47 -90.86 48.33 -51.65
C ALA A 47 -90.44 46.86 -51.47
N ILE A 48 -90.94 45.93 -52.30
CA ILE A 48 -90.77 44.48 -52.04
C ILE A 48 -89.54 43.88 -52.73
N ILE A 49 -89.14 44.37 -53.92
CA ILE A 49 -87.96 43.87 -54.64
C ILE A 49 -86.63 44.08 -53.88
N PRO A 50 -86.34 45.24 -53.24
CA PRO A 50 -85.08 45.41 -52.49
C PRO A 50 -85.00 44.52 -51.25
N THR A 51 -86.13 44.08 -50.68
CA THR A 51 -86.11 43.18 -49.52
C THR A 51 -85.60 41.78 -49.89
N GLN A 52 -85.93 41.25 -51.07
CA GLN A 52 -85.46 39.92 -51.49
C GLN A 52 -83.96 39.89 -51.80
N GLN A 53 -83.42 40.92 -52.44
CA GLN A 53 -81.99 41.03 -52.71
C GLN A 53 -81.18 41.26 -51.42
N ASN A 54 -81.72 42.06 -50.49
CA ASN A 54 -81.12 42.24 -49.18
C ASN A 54 -81.17 40.95 -48.34
N THR A 55 -82.21 40.11 -48.45
CA THR A 55 -82.25 38.81 -47.78
C THR A 55 -81.16 37.86 -48.29
N VAL A 56 -80.93 37.80 -49.60
CA VAL A 56 -79.85 36.98 -50.19
C VAL A 56 -78.46 37.53 -49.83
N ALA A 57 -78.30 38.86 -49.81
CA ALA A 57 -77.05 39.49 -49.38
C ALA A 57 -76.78 39.25 -47.88
N LEU A 58 -77.81 39.37 -47.02
CA LEU A 58 -77.71 39.04 -45.59
C LEU A 58 -77.36 37.57 -45.38
N SER A 59 -78.02 36.64 -46.07
CA SER A 59 -77.72 35.21 -45.91
C SER A 59 -76.27 34.87 -46.29
N HIS A 60 -75.74 35.51 -47.34
CA HIS A 60 -74.35 35.34 -47.74
C HIS A 60 -73.36 36.02 -46.78
N ILE A 61 -73.74 37.14 -46.15
CA ILE A 61 -72.95 37.76 -45.08
C ILE A 61 -72.95 36.85 -43.84
N ASP A 62 -74.11 36.38 -43.39
CA ASP A 62 -74.26 35.49 -42.23
C ASP A 62 -73.46 34.20 -42.44
N GLN A 63 -73.51 33.63 -43.64
CA GLN A 63 -72.73 32.46 -43.98
C GLN A 63 -71.22 32.73 -43.87
N ARG A 64 -70.72 33.83 -44.46
CA ARG A 64 -69.30 34.20 -44.37
C ARG A 64 -68.86 34.51 -42.94
N VAL A 65 -69.70 35.18 -42.17
CA VAL A 65 -69.45 35.47 -40.75
C VAL A 65 -69.37 34.17 -39.98
N ASN A 66 -70.29 33.23 -40.19
CA ASN A 66 -70.26 31.92 -39.56
C ASN A 66 -69.03 31.09 -39.96
N GLU A 67 -68.66 31.09 -41.25
CA GLU A 67 -67.44 30.45 -41.75
C GLU A 67 -66.18 31.06 -41.10
N GLN A 68 -66.12 32.38 -40.97
CA GLN A 68 -65.02 33.08 -40.28
C GLN A 68 -64.97 32.75 -38.79
N TRP A 69 -66.12 32.67 -38.11
CA TRP A 69 -66.19 32.24 -36.71
C TRP A 69 -65.67 30.81 -36.52
N VAL A 70 -66.07 29.88 -37.39
CA VAL A 70 -65.58 28.51 -37.38
C VAL A 70 -64.06 28.47 -37.60
N LEU A 71 -63.54 29.21 -38.58
CA LEU A 71 -62.09 29.27 -38.83
C LEU A 71 -61.33 29.87 -37.64
N LEU A 72 -61.86 30.93 -37.02
CA LEU A 72 -61.24 31.56 -35.86
C LEU A 72 -61.22 30.60 -34.67
N GLN A 73 -62.31 29.86 -34.45
CA GLN A 73 -62.38 28.84 -33.41
C GLN A 73 -61.38 27.71 -33.66
N GLN A 74 -61.29 27.19 -34.89
CA GLN A 74 -60.29 26.18 -35.26
C GLN A 74 -58.85 26.68 -35.05
N ARG A 75 -58.58 27.95 -35.34
CA ARG A 75 -57.27 28.56 -35.08
C ARG A 75 -56.98 28.68 -33.59
N ASN A 76 -57.95 29.10 -32.79
CA ASN A 76 -57.82 29.17 -31.34
C ASN A 76 -57.57 27.78 -30.74
N ASP A 77 -58.34 26.77 -31.14
CA ASP A 77 -58.16 25.38 -30.70
C ASP A 77 -56.77 24.84 -31.07
N SER A 78 -56.27 25.20 -32.27
CA SER A 78 -54.92 24.82 -32.72
C SER A 78 -53.83 25.52 -31.92
N LEU A 79 -53.98 26.81 -31.62
CA LEU A 79 -53.06 27.57 -30.79
C LEU A 79 -53.03 27.05 -29.35
N GLU A 80 -54.19 26.74 -28.78
CA GLU A 80 -54.32 26.16 -27.44
C GLU A 80 -53.62 24.79 -27.35
N LYS A 81 -53.81 23.92 -28.34
CA LYS A 81 -53.09 22.62 -28.42
C LYS A 81 -51.58 22.82 -28.54
N ARG A 82 -51.13 23.78 -29.35
CA ARG A 82 -49.71 24.09 -29.49
C ARG A 82 -49.12 24.65 -28.20
N LEU A 83 -49.87 25.51 -27.50
CA LEU A 83 -49.46 26.08 -26.21
C LEU A 83 -49.34 24.98 -25.16
N SER A 84 -50.36 24.12 -25.04
CA SER A 84 -50.33 22.97 -24.12
C SER A 84 -49.14 22.03 -24.41
N ASN A 85 -48.88 21.72 -25.69
CA ASN A 85 -47.70 20.92 -26.05
C ASN A 85 -46.38 21.61 -25.71
N LEU A 86 -46.27 22.93 -25.91
CA LEU A 86 -45.08 23.70 -25.55
C LEU A 86 -44.88 23.77 -24.03
N GLU A 87 -45.95 23.91 -23.25
CA GLU A 87 -45.90 23.88 -21.79
C GLU A 87 -45.40 22.52 -21.28
N VAL A 88 -45.92 21.42 -21.85
CA VAL A 88 -45.44 20.06 -21.54
C VAL A 88 -43.96 19.89 -21.90
N GLN A 89 -43.54 20.35 -23.09
CA GLN A 89 -42.13 20.30 -23.49
C GLN A 89 -41.23 21.12 -22.56
N TYR A 90 -41.67 22.32 -22.17
CA TYR A 90 -40.92 23.19 -21.27
C TYR A 90 -40.72 22.52 -19.90
N THR A 91 -41.76 21.89 -19.34
CA THR A 91 -41.63 21.12 -18.10
C THR A 91 -40.66 19.95 -18.25
N GLN A 92 -40.75 19.19 -19.35
CA GLN A 92 -39.83 18.06 -19.60
C GLN A 92 -38.37 18.51 -19.74
N ASP A 93 -38.12 19.63 -20.41
CA ASP A 93 -36.77 20.17 -20.56
C ASP A 93 -36.23 20.72 -19.24
N LEU A 94 -37.07 21.32 -18.41
CA LEU A 94 -36.70 21.76 -17.06
C LEU A 94 -36.34 20.57 -16.16
N ASP A 95 -37.09 19.47 -16.24
CA ASP A 95 -36.77 18.23 -15.53
C ASP A 95 -35.43 17.65 -15.99
N ARG A 96 -35.17 17.61 -17.31
CA ARG A 96 -33.88 17.15 -17.87
C ARG A 96 -32.71 18.02 -17.45
N ILE A 97 -32.87 19.35 -17.45
CA ILE A 97 -31.82 20.27 -16.98
C ILE A 97 -31.53 20.02 -15.51
N THR A 98 -32.55 19.79 -14.70
CA THR A 98 -32.40 19.47 -13.28
C THR A 98 -31.64 18.15 -13.09
N GLU A 99 -31.99 17.10 -13.83
CA GLU A 99 -31.30 15.81 -13.83
C GLU A 99 -29.83 15.97 -14.25
N LEU A 100 -29.55 16.65 -15.36
CA LEU A 100 -28.19 16.91 -15.84
C LEU A 100 -27.36 17.69 -14.81
N SER A 101 -27.96 18.67 -14.14
CA SER A 101 -27.27 19.43 -13.09
C SER A 101 -26.89 18.54 -11.89
N ALA A 102 -27.76 17.61 -11.49
CA ALA A 102 -27.49 16.65 -10.44
C ALA A 102 -26.38 15.66 -10.83
N VAL A 103 -26.41 15.16 -12.07
CA VAL A 103 -25.36 14.28 -12.62
C VAL A 103 -24.02 15.02 -12.69
N GLN A 104 -24.01 16.29 -13.10
CA GLN A 104 -22.80 17.09 -13.14
C GLN A 104 -22.19 17.26 -11.74
N GLU A 105 -23.01 17.54 -10.73
CA GLU A 105 -22.56 17.63 -9.34
C GLU A 105 -22.00 16.29 -8.82
N GLU A 106 -22.64 15.17 -9.17
CA GLU A 106 -22.14 13.83 -8.83
C GLU A 106 -20.77 13.54 -9.48
N ILE A 107 -20.60 13.86 -10.77
CA ILE A 107 -19.33 13.70 -11.47
C ILE A 107 -18.24 14.55 -10.82
N THR A 108 -18.54 15.80 -10.47
CA THR A 108 -17.58 16.68 -9.77
C THR A 108 -17.15 16.09 -8.43
N ARG A 109 -18.09 15.58 -7.61
CA ARG A 109 -17.77 14.89 -6.35
C ARG A 109 -16.89 13.66 -6.56
N LYS A 110 -17.19 12.85 -7.57
CA LYS A 110 -16.37 11.67 -7.92
C LYS A 110 -14.96 12.06 -8.34
N LEU A 111 -14.81 13.12 -9.13
CA LEU A 111 -13.49 13.63 -9.53
C LEU A 111 -12.68 14.12 -8.33
N GLU A 112 -13.28 14.86 -7.40
CA GLU A 112 -12.62 15.32 -6.18
C GLU A 112 -12.15 14.15 -5.29
N THR A 113 -13.00 13.12 -5.17
CA THR A 113 -12.64 11.88 -4.46
C THR A 113 -11.46 11.18 -5.14
N LEU A 114 -11.49 11.00 -6.46
CA LEU A 114 -10.40 10.38 -7.21
C LEU A 114 -9.08 11.15 -7.09
N ILE A 115 -9.12 12.48 -7.12
CA ILE A 115 -7.93 13.32 -6.91
C ILE A 115 -7.35 13.08 -5.51
N THR A 116 -8.20 13.01 -4.50
CA THR A 116 -7.79 12.72 -3.12
C THR A 116 -7.17 11.31 -3.00
N ASP A 117 -7.78 10.32 -3.64
CA ASP A 117 -7.28 8.94 -3.64
C ASP A 117 -5.93 8.81 -4.34
N ILE A 118 -5.74 9.48 -5.49
CA ILE A 118 -4.45 9.55 -6.19
C ILE A 118 -3.38 10.18 -5.29
N GLY A 119 -3.70 11.28 -4.60
CA GLY A 119 -2.79 11.90 -3.64
C GLY A 119 -2.39 10.97 -2.50
N ASN A 120 -3.36 10.22 -1.96
CA ASN A 120 -3.11 9.22 -0.92
C ASN A 120 -2.24 8.05 -1.41
N LEU A 121 -2.49 7.56 -2.63
CA LEU A 121 -1.70 6.50 -3.25
C LEU A 121 -0.25 6.94 -3.51
N ASN A 122 -0.05 8.16 -4.01
CA ASN A 122 1.29 8.72 -4.21
C ASN A 122 2.07 8.81 -2.90
N ARG A 123 1.43 9.26 -1.81
CA ARG A 123 2.07 9.29 -0.48
C ARG A 123 2.42 7.88 0.04
N LYS A 124 1.56 6.88 -0.22
CA LYS A 124 1.87 5.49 0.12
C LYS A 124 3.06 4.97 -0.70
N LEU A 125 3.14 5.30 -1.98
CA LEU A 125 4.25 4.93 -2.85
C LEU A 125 5.58 5.53 -2.35
N GLU A 126 5.61 6.83 -2.07
CA GLU A 126 6.79 7.50 -1.54
C GLU A 126 7.27 6.89 -0.21
N ASN A 127 6.34 6.54 0.69
CA ASN A 127 6.67 5.87 1.94
C ASN A 127 7.22 4.45 1.71
N ALA A 128 6.68 3.71 0.76
CA ALA A 128 7.16 2.38 0.41
C ALA A 128 8.57 2.42 -0.19
N GLU A 129 8.85 3.39 -1.07
CA GLU A 129 10.18 3.62 -1.64
C GLU A 129 11.22 3.94 -0.55
N LYS A 130 10.87 4.82 0.40
CA LYS A 130 11.74 5.12 1.56
C LYS A 130 12.00 3.89 2.43
N ALA A 131 10.98 3.08 2.68
CA ALA A 131 11.12 1.84 3.45
C ALA A 131 12.02 0.83 2.73
N LEU A 132 11.91 0.71 1.40
CA LEU A 132 12.74 -0.17 0.59
C LEU A 132 14.20 0.27 0.62
N ALA A 133 14.48 1.56 0.43
CA ALA A 133 15.84 2.10 0.54
C ALA A 133 16.46 1.88 1.94
N ALA A 134 15.65 2.00 3.00
CA ALA A 134 16.10 1.72 4.36
C ALA A 134 16.41 0.22 4.56
N LEU A 135 15.60 -0.67 3.97
CA LEU A 135 15.82 -2.11 4.03
C LEU A 135 17.09 -2.53 3.28
N GLU A 136 17.33 -1.97 2.09
CA GLU A 136 18.57 -2.20 1.33
C GLU A 136 19.81 -1.79 2.14
N LYS A 137 19.78 -0.62 2.79
CA LYS A 137 20.86 -0.17 3.67
C LYS A 137 21.09 -1.11 4.86
N ASN A 138 20.02 -1.62 5.46
CA ASN A 138 20.13 -2.57 6.56
C ASN A 138 20.72 -3.91 6.07
N GLN A 139 20.34 -4.36 4.88
CA GLN A 139 20.86 -5.58 4.27
C GLN A 139 22.36 -5.47 3.99
N THR A 140 22.84 -4.34 3.46
CA THR A 140 24.27 -4.12 3.26
C THR A 140 25.03 -4.11 4.57
N SER A 141 24.51 -3.41 5.59
CA SER A 141 25.13 -3.35 6.92
C SER A 141 25.23 -4.74 7.58
N LEU A 142 24.18 -5.56 7.47
CA LEU A 142 24.17 -6.91 8.03
C LEU A 142 25.15 -7.83 7.29
N SER A 143 25.26 -7.68 5.97
CA SER A 143 26.24 -8.43 5.17
C SER A 143 27.68 -8.07 5.55
N GLU A 144 27.96 -6.80 5.81
CA GLU A 144 29.28 -6.34 6.28
C GLU A 144 29.59 -6.89 7.68
N GLU A 145 28.61 -6.88 8.58
CA GLU A 145 28.74 -7.46 9.93
C GLU A 145 29.01 -8.96 9.89
N GLN A 146 28.29 -9.71 9.04
CA GLN A 146 28.52 -11.15 8.85
C GLN A 146 29.93 -11.44 8.34
N LEU A 147 30.43 -10.65 7.39
CA LEU A 147 31.78 -10.80 6.87
C LEU A 147 32.83 -10.49 7.95
N GLY A 148 32.59 -9.47 8.77
CA GLY A 148 33.43 -9.14 9.92
C GLY A 148 33.47 -10.26 10.97
N LEU A 149 32.32 -10.84 11.30
CA LEU A 149 32.23 -11.97 12.23
C LEU A 149 32.90 -13.23 11.67
N GLN A 150 32.72 -13.52 10.38
CA GLN A 150 33.40 -14.65 9.73
C GLN A 150 34.91 -14.46 9.79
N LYS A 151 35.40 -13.26 9.48
CA LYS A 151 36.83 -12.95 9.58
C LYS A 151 37.34 -13.11 11.00
N ASN A 152 36.59 -12.64 12.00
CA ASN A 152 36.97 -12.82 13.41
C ASN A 152 37.00 -14.30 13.80
N LEU A 153 36.08 -15.13 13.28
CA LEU A 153 36.08 -16.57 13.49
C LEU A 153 37.28 -17.25 12.81
N ASP A 154 37.63 -16.83 11.60
CA ASP A 154 38.79 -17.36 10.88
C ASP A 154 40.12 -16.94 11.55
N GLU A 155 40.18 -15.73 12.11
CA GLU A 155 41.33 -15.23 12.90
C GLU A 155 41.43 -15.93 14.26
N LEU A 156 40.30 -16.36 14.83
CA LEU A 156 40.28 -17.16 16.04
C LEU A 156 40.59 -18.61 15.67
N GLU A 157 41.88 -18.97 15.63
CA GLU A 157 42.34 -20.36 15.48
C GLU A 157 41.93 -21.18 16.73
N ILE A 158 40.63 -21.48 16.87
CA ILE A 158 40.02 -22.15 18.03
C ILE A 158 40.70 -23.52 18.26
N ASP A 159 41.07 -24.21 17.19
CA ASP A 159 41.80 -25.47 17.27
C ASP A 159 43.19 -25.29 17.90
N ALA A 160 43.91 -24.21 17.58
CA ALA A 160 45.19 -23.90 18.20
C ALA A 160 45.05 -23.55 19.69
N LEU A 161 43.92 -22.94 20.10
CA LEU A 161 43.65 -22.61 21.49
C LEU A 161 43.24 -23.83 22.33
N ILE A 162 42.51 -24.80 21.74
CA ILE A 162 42.00 -25.98 22.43
C ILE A 162 43.04 -27.11 22.50
N GLN A 163 43.91 -27.23 21.50
CA GLN A 163 44.90 -28.30 21.42
C GLN A 163 45.81 -28.45 22.66
N PRO A 164 46.40 -27.39 23.24
CA PRO A 164 47.23 -27.55 24.44
C PRO A 164 46.41 -28.05 25.65
N ILE A 165 45.17 -27.59 25.81
CA ILE A 165 44.28 -28.03 26.89
C ILE A 165 43.95 -29.52 26.73
N TYR A 166 43.70 -29.97 25.50
CA TYR A 166 43.47 -31.39 25.23
C TYR A 166 44.71 -32.25 25.57
N LEU A 167 45.90 -31.77 25.23
CA LEU A 167 47.17 -32.45 25.50
C LEU A 167 47.43 -32.58 27.02
N ASP A 168 47.19 -31.51 27.78
CA ASP A 168 47.33 -31.49 29.24
C ASP A 168 46.38 -32.48 29.92
N VAL A 169 45.09 -32.46 29.55
CA VAL A 169 44.07 -33.35 30.14
C VAL A 169 44.43 -34.82 29.93
N GLN A 170 44.89 -35.18 28.72
CA GLN A 170 45.28 -36.56 28.42
C GLN A 170 46.58 -36.95 29.13
N THR A 171 47.51 -36.02 29.31
CA THR A 171 48.74 -36.25 30.09
C THR A 171 48.41 -36.53 31.56
N ILE A 172 47.55 -35.73 32.18
CA ILE A 172 47.07 -35.93 33.55
C ILE A 172 46.35 -37.29 33.68
N LYS A 173 45.51 -37.64 32.69
CA LYS A 173 44.81 -38.93 32.69
C LYS A 173 45.79 -40.12 32.62
N THR A 174 46.84 -39.99 31.82
CA THR A 174 47.92 -40.99 31.71
C THR A 174 48.70 -41.09 33.03
N MET A 175 49.01 -39.97 33.67
CA MET A 175 49.66 -39.94 34.99
C MET A 175 48.81 -40.59 36.07
N GLN A 176 47.50 -40.33 36.08
CA GLN A 176 46.57 -40.96 37.01
C GLN A 176 46.53 -42.49 36.83
N GLN A 177 46.59 -42.94 35.58
CA GLN A 177 46.62 -44.35 35.24
C GLN A 177 47.91 -45.03 35.73
N ILE A 178 49.05 -44.35 35.60
CA ILE A 178 50.34 -44.80 36.17
C ILE A 178 50.27 -44.87 37.70
N ASN A 179 49.70 -43.86 38.37
CA ASN A 179 49.53 -43.87 39.82
C ASN A 179 48.67 -45.04 40.31
N ARG A 180 47.61 -45.40 39.57
CA ARG A 180 46.81 -46.60 39.85
C ARG A 180 47.62 -47.89 39.73
N SER A 181 48.45 -48.00 38.69
CA SER A 181 49.38 -49.13 38.56
C SER A 181 50.34 -49.23 39.75
N ARG A 182 50.95 -48.10 40.16
CA ARG A 182 51.85 -48.05 41.33
C ARG A 182 51.15 -48.51 42.60
N LEU A 183 49.89 -48.12 42.80
CA LEU A 183 49.08 -48.61 43.92
C LEU A 183 48.89 -50.14 43.87
N TYR A 184 48.65 -50.71 42.70
CA TYR A 184 48.54 -52.17 42.55
C TYR A 184 49.88 -52.88 42.78
N LEU A 185 51.02 -52.27 42.42
CA LEU A 185 52.34 -52.81 42.76
C LEU A 185 52.55 -52.89 44.27
N LEU A 186 52.14 -51.85 45.02
CA LEU A 186 52.20 -51.83 46.48
C LEU A 186 51.28 -52.86 47.16
N GLN A 187 50.29 -53.37 46.43
CA GLN A 187 49.36 -54.40 46.89
C GLN A 187 49.75 -55.81 46.41
N ASP A 188 50.95 -55.96 45.81
CA ASP A 188 51.43 -57.18 45.17
C ASP A 188 50.48 -57.73 44.08
N ASN A 189 49.64 -56.87 43.50
CA ASN A 189 48.72 -57.21 42.41
C ASN A 189 49.34 -56.85 41.06
N TYR A 190 50.38 -57.58 40.66
CA TYR A 190 51.15 -57.29 39.45
C TYR A 190 50.35 -57.46 38.15
N GLY A 191 49.34 -58.33 38.16
CA GLY A 191 48.44 -58.52 37.01
C GLY A 191 47.63 -57.27 36.72
N SER A 192 46.97 -56.71 37.74
CA SER A 192 46.23 -55.45 37.59
C SER A 192 47.17 -54.28 37.32
N ALA A 193 48.35 -54.23 37.96
CA ALA A 193 49.36 -53.21 37.66
C ALA A 193 49.72 -53.20 36.17
N LYS A 194 50.05 -54.37 35.60
CA LYS A 194 50.38 -54.50 34.18
C LYS A 194 49.25 -54.04 33.26
N THR A 195 48.01 -54.45 33.54
CA THR A 195 46.84 -54.00 32.76
C THR A 195 46.70 -52.47 32.78
N GLU A 196 46.92 -51.84 33.93
CA GLU A 196 46.82 -50.39 34.03
C GLU A 196 47.94 -49.69 33.25
N LEU A 197 49.16 -50.23 33.24
CA LEU A 197 50.27 -49.70 32.43
C LEU A 197 50.03 -49.86 30.93
N GLU A 198 49.46 -50.99 30.48
CA GLU A 198 49.08 -51.20 29.07
C GLU A 198 48.02 -50.18 28.60
N LEU A 199 47.11 -49.81 29.50
CA LEU A 199 46.14 -48.74 29.22
C LEU A 199 46.81 -47.36 29.15
N ALA A 200 47.70 -47.03 30.11
CA ALA A 200 48.50 -45.80 30.06
C ALA A 200 49.33 -45.71 28.78
N SER A 201 49.88 -46.84 28.37
CA SER A 201 50.69 -47.01 27.17
C SER A 201 49.88 -46.68 25.91
N THR A 202 48.65 -47.20 25.83
CA THR A 202 47.71 -46.86 24.75
C THR A 202 47.34 -45.37 24.72
N MET A 203 47.09 -44.76 25.89
CA MET A 203 46.79 -43.33 26.00
C MET A 203 47.97 -42.48 25.53
N LEU A 204 49.20 -42.85 25.90
CA LEU A 204 50.42 -42.17 25.51
C LEU A 204 50.71 -42.30 24.01
N ALA A 205 50.44 -43.46 23.40
CA ALA A 205 50.54 -43.63 21.95
C ALA A 205 49.59 -42.68 21.20
N ASN A 206 48.35 -42.55 21.67
CA ASN A 206 47.40 -41.60 21.10
C ASN A 206 47.86 -40.15 21.26
N LEU A 207 48.51 -39.81 22.38
CA LEU A 207 49.10 -38.48 22.58
C LEU A 207 50.20 -38.17 21.57
N ILE A 208 51.11 -39.12 21.33
CA ILE A 208 52.21 -38.97 20.37
C ILE A 208 51.68 -38.59 18.98
N THR A 209 50.59 -39.21 18.52
CA THR A 209 50.02 -38.92 17.18
C THR A 209 49.44 -37.51 17.03
N LYS A 210 49.13 -36.85 18.16
CA LYS A 210 48.47 -35.53 18.20
C LYS A 210 49.38 -34.41 18.69
N ALA A 211 50.58 -34.76 19.13
CA ALA A 211 51.57 -33.84 19.66
C ALA A 211 52.37 -33.17 18.54
N SER A 212 52.85 -31.95 18.79
CA SER A 212 53.78 -31.26 17.90
C SER A 212 55.13 -31.98 17.85
N PHE A 213 55.94 -31.71 16.83
CA PHE A 213 57.25 -32.34 16.66
C PHE A 213 58.17 -32.17 17.90
N LYS A 214 58.10 -31.02 18.58
CA LYS A 214 58.90 -30.74 19.79
C LYS A 214 58.48 -31.58 21.00
N GLU A 215 57.20 -31.93 21.08
CA GLU A 215 56.62 -32.69 22.20
C GLU A 215 56.77 -34.21 21.99
N GLN A 216 56.80 -34.65 20.72
CA GLN A 216 56.91 -36.07 20.37
C GLN A 216 58.18 -36.72 20.96
N ASP A 217 59.32 -36.03 20.93
CA ASP A 217 60.57 -36.57 21.49
C ASP A 217 60.46 -36.88 22.99
N LEU A 218 59.83 -35.97 23.75
CA LEU A 218 59.62 -36.16 25.18
C LEU A 218 58.60 -37.29 25.44
N LEU A 219 57.51 -37.33 24.68
CA LEU A 219 56.49 -38.38 24.81
C LEU A 219 57.02 -39.77 24.43
N LEU A 220 57.91 -39.85 23.44
CA LEU A 220 58.61 -41.09 23.07
C LEU A 220 59.55 -41.55 24.19
N LEU A 221 60.21 -40.63 24.87
CA LEU A 221 61.04 -40.94 26.03
C LEU A 221 60.20 -41.47 27.20
N TRP A 222 59.05 -40.85 27.48
CA TRP A 222 58.07 -41.35 28.46
C TRP A 222 57.58 -42.74 28.09
N ARG A 223 57.30 -42.96 26.80
CA ARG A 223 56.84 -44.24 26.26
C ARG A 223 57.88 -45.34 26.45
N ALA A 224 59.15 -45.06 26.15
CA ALA A 224 60.23 -46.02 26.35
C ALA A 224 60.37 -46.42 27.83
N ARG A 225 60.25 -45.46 28.77
CA ARG A 225 60.26 -45.73 30.21
C ARG A 225 59.07 -46.57 30.66
N LEU A 226 57.88 -46.27 30.14
CA LEU A 226 56.68 -47.06 30.42
C LEU A 226 56.78 -48.50 29.91
N ASP A 227 57.31 -48.69 28.71
CA ASP A 227 57.48 -50.03 28.12
C ASP A 227 58.53 -50.85 28.88
N LEU A 228 59.59 -50.22 29.43
CA LEU A 228 60.52 -50.88 30.35
C LEU A 228 59.81 -51.36 31.62
N ALA A 229 59.02 -50.50 32.26
CA ALA A 229 58.26 -50.87 33.46
C ALA A 229 57.29 -52.05 33.19
N ILE A 230 56.61 -52.05 32.04
CA ILE A 230 55.74 -53.15 31.61
C ILE A 230 56.53 -54.45 31.42
N SER A 231 57.71 -54.38 30.80
CA SER A 231 58.55 -55.55 30.53
C SER A 231 59.08 -56.22 31.80
N ASN A 232 59.29 -55.42 32.85
CA ASN A 232 59.73 -55.89 34.16
C ASN A 232 58.63 -56.60 34.95
N LEU A 233 57.34 -56.51 34.56
CA LEU A 233 56.24 -57.17 35.27
C LEU A 233 55.83 -58.52 34.65
N PRO A 234 55.65 -59.59 35.47
CA PRO A 234 55.73 -59.63 36.94
C PRO A 234 57.10 -60.05 37.51
N ALA A 235 58.12 -60.25 36.67
CA ALA A 235 59.37 -60.90 37.07
C ALA A 235 60.25 -60.07 38.02
N HIS A 236 60.24 -58.74 37.86
CA HIS A 236 61.09 -57.78 38.58
C HIS A 236 60.27 -56.54 39.01
N PRO A 237 59.36 -56.67 39.99
CA PRO A 237 58.47 -55.58 40.40
C PRO A 237 59.18 -54.37 41.00
N GLU A 238 60.33 -54.56 41.67
CA GLU A 238 61.18 -53.49 42.20
C GLU A 238 61.70 -52.58 41.07
N LEU A 239 62.25 -53.18 40.00
CA LEU A 239 62.73 -52.45 38.82
C LEU A 239 61.60 -51.74 38.08
N ALA A 240 60.42 -52.40 37.99
CA ALA A 240 59.24 -51.76 37.41
C ALA A 240 58.82 -50.53 38.22
N ASN A 241 58.86 -50.59 39.55
CA ASN A 241 58.51 -49.45 40.41
C ASN A 241 59.51 -48.28 40.24
N ASP A 242 60.82 -48.57 40.14
CA ASP A 242 61.84 -47.56 39.87
C ASP A 242 61.61 -46.86 38.53
N ASP A 243 61.35 -47.63 37.46
CA ASP A 243 61.03 -47.07 36.14
C ASP A 243 59.76 -46.20 36.17
N LEU A 244 58.74 -46.58 36.95
CA LEU A 244 57.52 -45.78 37.11
C LEU A 244 57.73 -44.50 37.92
N GLU A 245 58.62 -44.50 38.92
CA GLU A 245 58.97 -43.29 39.65
C GLU A 245 59.74 -42.30 38.77
N ILE A 246 60.67 -42.81 37.95
CA ILE A 246 61.37 -42.00 36.95
C ILE A 246 60.37 -41.42 35.97
N LEU A 247 59.49 -42.24 35.40
CA LEU A 247 58.45 -41.79 34.47
C LEU A 247 57.54 -40.73 35.11
N TRP A 248 57.10 -40.96 36.35
CA TRP A 248 56.25 -40.01 37.06
C TRP A 248 56.93 -38.66 37.25
N SER A 249 58.20 -38.65 37.68
CA SER A 249 59.00 -37.42 37.80
C SER A 249 59.13 -36.68 36.46
N MET A 250 59.35 -37.42 35.36
CA MET A 250 59.42 -36.84 34.02
C MET A 250 58.09 -36.23 33.58
N MET A 251 56.97 -36.89 33.89
CA MET A 251 55.63 -36.39 33.56
C MET A 251 55.20 -35.22 34.45
N SER A 252 55.59 -35.21 35.73
CA SER A 252 55.28 -34.12 36.66
C SER A 252 56.03 -32.83 36.34
N ASN A 253 57.20 -32.94 35.71
CA ASN A 253 57.92 -31.78 35.17
C ASN A 253 57.25 -31.19 33.92
N GLY A 254 56.20 -31.85 33.41
CA GLY A 254 55.40 -31.41 32.29
C GLY A 254 56.11 -31.53 30.94
N LEU A 255 55.38 -31.17 29.88
CA LEU A 255 55.94 -30.94 28.56
C LEU A 255 56.68 -29.60 28.61
N LEU A 256 57.90 -29.59 29.14
CA LEU A 256 58.70 -28.37 29.22
C LEU A 256 58.86 -27.76 27.82
N THR A 257 58.17 -26.65 27.55
CA THR A 257 58.70 -25.64 26.63
C THR A 257 59.92 -25.05 27.32
N GLN A 258 61.10 -25.64 27.11
CA GLN A 258 62.33 -24.92 27.41
C GLN A 258 62.24 -23.56 26.71
N PRO A 259 62.43 -22.42 27.40
CA PRO A 259 62.70 -21.19 26.69
C PRO A 259 63.92 -21.47 25.83
N THR A 260 63.78 -21.27 24.52
CA THR A 260 64.91 -21.22 23.60
C THR A 260 66.00 -20.40 24.29
N PRO A 261 67.23 -20.93 24.52
CA PRO A 261 68.31 -20.05 24.90
C PRO A 261 68.39 -19.00 23.80
N SER A 262 68.07 -17.76 24.15
CA SER A 262 68.45 -16.59 23.37
C SER A 262 69.93 -16.79 23.03
N PRO A 263 70.35 -16.63 21.76
CA PRO A 263 71.75 -16.85 21.41
C PRO A 263 72.59 -15.95 22.32
N GLU A 264 73.34 -16.55 23.23
CA GLU A 264 74.47 -15.89 23.87
C GLU A 264 75.33 -15.41 22.71
N THR A 265 75.38 -14.08 22.59
CA THR A 265 76.33 -13.43 21.71
C THR A 265 77.70 -13.82 22.24
N ILE A 266 78.37 -14.74 21.54
CA ILE A 266 79.79 -14.98 21.70
C ILE A 266 80.46 -13.68 21.27
N ILE A 267 80.71 -12.79 22.22
CA ILE A 267 81.66 -11.71 22.01
C ILE A 267 83.04 -12.36 22.16
N GLU A 268 83.63 -12.71 21.02
CA GLU A 268 85.07 -12.97 20.95
C GLU A 268 85.80 -11.76 21.53
N THR A 269 86.43 -11.96 22.68
CA THR A 269 87.33 -10.97 23.28
C THR A 269 88.68 -11.11 22.56
N PRO A 270 89.24 -10.06 21.94
CA PRO A 270 90.54 -10.14 21.31
C PRO A 270 91.63 -10.45 22.33
N GLN A 271 92.42 -11.48 22.03
CA GLN A 271 93.64 -11.85 22.72
C GLN A 271 94.70 -10.77 22.45
N ASP A 272 95.05 -9.98 23.47
CA ASP A 272 96.23 -9.14 23.49
C ASP A 272 97.24 -9.64 24.53
N GLU A 273 98.51 -9.68 24.11
CA GLU A 273 99.66 -10.23 24.81
C GLU A 273 100.08 -9.46 26.08
N ALA A 274 100.51 -10.24 27.07
CA ALA A 274 101.61 -9.99 28.03
C ALA A 274 101.56 -8.82 29.04
N GLN A 275 101.23 -9.19 30.30
CA GLN A 275 102.00 -9.05 31.58
C GLN A 275 102.61 -7.67 32.01
N PRO A 276 102.92 -7.39 33.33
CA PRO A 276 102.82 -8.26 34.50
C PRO A 276 102.40 -7.63 35.87
N THR A 277 102.16 -8.53 36.84
CA THR A 277 102.31 -8.43 38.32
C THR A 277 101.58 -7.35 39.14
N GLY A 278 100.75 -7.82 40.09
CA GLY A 278 100.34 -7.09 41.29
C GLY A 278 99.72 -8.04 42.32
N THR A 279 100.45 -8.27 43.42
CA THR A 279 100.13 -9.10 44.61
C THR A 279 98.76 -8.76 45.26
N PRO A 280 98.04 -9.74 45.84
CA PRO A 280 96.72 -9.52 46.44
C PRO A 280 96.82 -8.85 47.82
N THR A 281 95.87 -7.97 48.15
CA THR A 281 95.61 -7.51 49.53
C THR A 281 94.15 -7.79 49.89
N PRO A 282 93.86 -8.39 51.07
CA PRO A 282 92.56 -8.98 51.37
C PRO A 282 91.61 -8.06 52.17
N ALA A 283 90.34 -8.50 52.17
CA ALA A 283 89.32 -8.35 53.21
C ALA A 283 88.57 -7.00 53.35
N GLY A 284 87.26 -7.08 53.11
CA GLY A 284 86.25 -6.14 53.57
C GLY A 284 84.95 -6.88 53.87
N THR A 285 84.64 -6.96 55.16
CA THR A 285 83.53 -7.59 55.90
C THR A 285 82.11 -7.31 55.35
N PRO A 286 81.14 -8.24 55.50
CA PRO A 286 79.74 -8.02 55.14
C PRO A 286 78.99 -7.17 56.17
N GLU A 287 78.10 -6.28 55.72
CA GLU A 287 77.15 -5.54 56.57
C GLU A 287 75.70 -5.88 56.16
N PRO A 288 74.75 -6.02 57.12
CA PRO A 288 73.58 -6.88 56.97
C PRO A 288 72.31 -6.20 56.43
N THR A 289 71.41 -7.08 56.00
CA THR A 289 70.03 -6.92 55.54
C THR A 289 69.13 -6.03 56.42
N PRO A 290 68.34 -5.11 55.83
CA PRO A 290 67.13 -4.60 56.45
C PRO A 290 65.90 -5.43 56.08
N ILE A 291 65.19 -5.86 57.13
CA ILE A 291 63.87 -6.52 57.13
C ILE A 291 62.77 -5.49 56.79
N PRO A 292 61.85 -5.75 55.86
CA PRO A 292 60.66 -4.92 55.69
C PRO A 292 59.55 -5.32 56.68
N THR A 293 59.16 -4.34 57.49
CA THR A 293 58.02 -4.34 58.42
C THR A 293 56.69 -4.34 57.68
N ALA A 294 55.77 -5.22 58.10
CA ALA A 294 54.37 -5.20 57.73
C ALA A 294 53.57 -4.32 58.72
N THR A 295 52.65 -3.51 58.19
CA THR A 295 51.54 -2.90 58.95
C THR A 295 50.38 -2.58 57.98
N PRO A 296 49.15 -2.37 58.50
CA PRO A 296 47.93 -3.16 58.28
C PRO A 296 47.01 -2.62 57.16
#